data_AF-A0AAD7MIL9-F1
#
_entry.id   AF-A0AAD7MIL9-F1
#
_cell.length_a   1.000
_cell.length_b   1.000
_cell.length_c   1.000
_cell.angle_alpha   90.00
_cell.angle_beta   90.00
_cell.angle_gamma   90.00
#
_symmetry.space_group_name_H-M   'P 1'
#
loop_
_entity.id
_entity.type
_entity.pdbx_description
1 polymer ?
#
loop_
_entity_poly.entity_id
_entity_poly.type
_entity_poly.pdbx_seq_one_letter_code
_entity_poly.pdbx_strand_id
1 'polypeptide(L)'
;MLGVLLFCGSLHLLITFLPIFYSNCPYHTPLSNPWWRILRAFGVVGRRNYTGTSQPVFQSMAEARESDATHITHDRDQRDLEAMCWTLSTLREDRELEPFLSFIPQLVSGFDYSAKLLLHKLLTHGDPAIGLRYRIPRLLGSCAEGRLGPALAHDRATTCLHAIWSLTMMVVPLSVPFAYASRETLAFGEETLTQIQAAAVHVPSVADCADSVACVVSCGLLDMFVDSAVAMEEELVAFVRGGKRRVPRAAWDPEWAARRGPLVTKKVHQQIQLLEQYLASAERPTTPGLYMLFEMLRRTLDDLLDVVAYAEVGLGTPDAREMVQEAHACVATFQRLLNDAGLALVLDYLGTLVRAPTLPHEAFNTLRRLFLKINFEAAWFSACVQTQARLALCVDEALEQNPSRGSHLPASIINIVLGLSGSALDDPGSAIKARGIIGHYLNVLPPGNATRDEALKAVERGPAFGGSRDACVRLA
;
A
#
# COMPACT_ATOMS: atom_id res chain seq x y z
N MET A 1 -38.35 -50.30 -20.54
CA MET A 1 -37.22 -50.39 -21.51
C MET A 1 -37.21 -49.20 -22.46
N LEU A 2 -38.22 -49.01 -23.32
CA LEU A 2 -38.26 -47.88 -24.27
C LEU A 2 -38.11 -46.50 -23.58
N GLY A 3 -38.84 -46.25 -22.49
CA GLY A 3 -38.73 -44.99 -21.75
C GLY A 3 -37.33 -44.72 -21.18
N VAL A 4 -36.65 -45.75 -20.67
CA VAL A 4 -35.27 -45.63 -20.18
C VAL A 4 -34.31 -45.33 -21.32
N LEU A 5 -34.46 -46.00 -22.46
CA LEU A 5 -33.65 -45.74 -23.66
C LEU A 5 -33.83 -44.31 -24.18
N LEU A 6 -35.06 -43.82 -24.23
CA LEU A 6 -35.35 -42.44 -24.63
C LEU A 6 -34.71 -41.43 -23.67
N PHE A 7 -34.82 -41.67 -22.36
CA PHE A 7 -34.22 -40.81 -21.34
C PHE A 7 -32.69 -40.79 -21.42
N CYS A 8 -32.05 -41.96 -21.50
CA CYS A 8 -30.59 -42.07 -21.66
C CYS A 8 -30.12 -41.45 -22.97
N GLY A 9 -30.87 -41.66 -24.07
CA GLY A 9 -30.59 -41.05 -25.36
C GLY A 9 -30.67 -39.51 -25.32
N SER A 10 -31.71 -38.95 -24.71
CA SER A 10 -31.83 -37.50 -24.53
C SER A 10 -30.73 -36.92 -23.66
N LEU A 11 -30.35 -37.62 -22.58
CA LEU A 11 -29.26 -37.18 -21.71
C LEU A 11 -27.92 -37.23 -22.44
N HIS A 12 -27.67 -38.27 -23.23
CA HIS A 12 -26.45 -38.37 -24.04
C HIS A 12 -26.37 -37.23 -25.06
N LEU A 13 -27.47 -36.94 -25.78
CA LEU A 13 -27.53 -35.81 -26.71
C LEU A 13 -27.27 -34.49 -25.98
N LEU A 14 -27.92 -34.26 -24.84
CA LEU A 14 -27.71 -33.05 -24.04
C LEU A 14 -26.23 -32.88 -23.66
N ILE A 15 -25.59 -33.94 -23.16
CA ILE A 15 -24.17 -33.94 -22.80
C ILE A 15 -23.27 -33.73 -24.04
N THR A 16 -23.66 -34.27 -25.21
CA THR A 16 -22.93 -34.06 -26.47
C THR A 16 -22.95 -32.60 -26.92
N PHE A 17 -24.07 -31.90 -26.77
CA PHE A 17 -24.24 -30.50 -27.19
C PHE A 17 -23.79 -29.47 -26.14
N LEU A 18 -23.80 -29.81 -24.85
CA LEU A 18 -23.39 -28.89 -23.77
C LEU A 18 -22.03 -28.19 -24.02
N PRO A 19 -20.94 -28.89 -24.38
CA PRO A 19 -19.63 -28.25 -24.59
C PRO A 19 -19.57 -27.34 -25.83
N ILE A 20 -20.58 -27.37 -26.71
CA ILE A 20 -20.65 -26.48 -27.88
C ILE A 20 -21.15 -25.09 -27.49
N PHE A 21 -22.05 -25.02 -26.51
CA PHE A 21 -22.62 -23.75 -26.01
C PHE A 21 -21.94 -23.25 -24.73
N TYR A 22 -21.28 -24.14 -23.98
CA TYR A 22 -20.61 -23.82 -22.72
C TYR A 22 -19.16 -24.30 -22.76
N SER A 23 -18.23 -23.39 -23.02
CA SER A 23 -16.79 -23.65 -23.12
C SER A 23 -16.19 -24.26 -21.84
N ASN A 24 -16.84 -24.00 -20.69
CA ASN A 24 -16.46 -24.49 -19.36
C ASN A 24 -16.99 -25.91 -19.05
N CYS A 25 -17.72 -26.57 -19.95
CA CYS A 25 -18.30 -27.88 -19.70
C CYS A 25 -17.21 -28.98 -19.64
N PRO A 26 -17.10 -29.77 -18.55
CA PRO A 26 -16.11 -30.84 -18.45
C PRO A 26 -16.46 -32.05 -19.32
N TYR A 27 -17.71 -32.18 -19.76
CA TYR A 27 -18.14 -33.33 -20.54
C TYR A 27 -17.69 -33.24 -21.99
N HIS A 28 -17.08 -34.32 -22.48
CA HIS A 28 -16.71 -34.46 -23.88
C HIS A 28 -17.12 -35.84 -24.38
N THR A 29 -17.98 -35.88 -25.39
CA THR A 29 -18.38 -37.13 -26.05
C THR A 29 -17.65 -37.27 -27.39
N PRO A 30 -17.44 -38.49 -27.91
CA PRO A 30 -16.85 -38.68 -29.24
C PRO A 30 -17.60 -37.94 -30.36
N LEU A 31 -18.90 -37.67 -30.16
CA LEU A 31 -19.75 -36.96 -31.12
C LEU A 31 -19.66 -35.42 -31.04
N SER A 32 -19.12 -34.86 -29.96
CA SER A 32 -19.09 -33.40 -29.74
C SER A 32 -18.27 -32.66 -30.81
N ASN A 33 -17.13 -33.21 -31.24
CA ASN A 33 -16.28 -32.59 -32.26
C ASN A 33 -16.90 -32.62 -33.68
N PRO A 34 -17.48 -33.74 -34.16
CA PRO A 34 -18.30 -33.75 -35.38
C PRO A 34 -19.42 -32.69 -35.36
N TRP A 35 -20.19 -32.61 -34.28
CA TRP A 35 -21.27 -31.62 -34.15
C TRP A 35 -20.77 -30.19 -34.16
N TRP A 36 -19.64 -29.90 -33.51
CA TRP A 36 -18.98 -28.60 -33.59
C TRP A 36 -18.62 -28.21 -35.03
N ARG A 37 -18.02 -29.13 -35.79
CA ARG A 37 -17.67 -28.85 -37.20
C ARG A 37 -18.90 -28.54 -38.04
N ILE A 38 -19.99 -29.29 -37.83
CA ILE A 38 -21.27 -29.08 -38.52
C ILE A 38 -21.87 -27.72 -38.15
N LEU A 39 -22.03 -27.42 -36.85
CA LEU A 39 -22.61 -26.16 -36.39
C LEU A 39 -21.76 -24.94 -36.75
N ARG A 40 -20.42 -25.11 -36.76
CA ARG A 40 -19.49 -24.10 -37.24
C ARG A 40 -19.66 -23.84 -38.74
N ALA A 41 -19.85 -24.88 -39.56
CA ALA A 41 -20.09 -24.72 -40.99
C ALA A 41 -21.38 -23.95 -41.29
N PHE A 42 -22.38 -24.06 -40.41
CA PHE A 42 -23.62 -23.26 -40.48
C PHE A 42 -23.50 -21.86 -39.85
N GLY A 43 -22.35 -21.48 -39.32
CA GLY A 43 -22.16 -20.18 -38.66
C GLY A 43 -22.94 -20.03 -37.34
N VAL A 44 -23.43 -21.12 -36.75
CA VAL A 44 -24.19 -21.11 -35.48
C VAL A 44 -23.27 -20.87 -34.28
N VAL A 45 -22.01 -21.26 -34.40
CA VAL A 45 -20.99 -21.10 -33.36
C VAL A 45 -20.34 -19.72 -33.48
N GLY A 46 -20.71 -18.82 -32.57
CA GLY A 46 -20.13 -17.49 -32.47
C GLY A 46 -19.66 -17.19 -31.04
N ARG A 47 -18.57 -16.43 -30.93
CA ARG A 47 -18.02 -15.94 -29.67
C ARG A 47 -18.39 -14.47 -29.50
N ARG A 48 -18.89 -14.08 -28.33
CA ARG A 48 -19.06 -12.66 -28.02
C ARG A 48 -17.69 -12.05 -27.73
N ASN A 49 -17.33 -11.00 -28.44
CA ASN A 49 -16.15 -10.22 -28.11
C ASN A 49 -16.44 -9.25 -26.95
N TYR A 50 -15.44 -8.45 -26.57
CA TYR A 50 -15.57 -7.46 -25.49
C TYR A 50 -16.59 -6.34 -25.79
N THR A 51 -16.99 -6.13 -27.05
CA THR A 51 -18.05 -5.18 -27.42
C THR A 51 -19.44 -5.83 -27.45
N GLY A 52 -19.55 -7.11 -27.08
CA GLY A 52 -20.78 -7.88 -27.12
C GLY A 52 -21.20 -8.34 -28.53
N THR A 53 -20.42 -8.06 -29.57
CA THR A 53 -20.71 -8.54 -30.92
C THR A 53 -20.28 -9.99 -31.10
N SER A 54 -21.13 -10.78 -31.74
CA SER A 54 -20.83 -12.18 -32.03
C SER A 54 -19.89 -12.27 -33.23
N GLN A 55 -18.72 -12.86 -33.04
CA GLN A 55 -17.76 -13.16 -34.10
C GLN A 55 -17.75 -14.67 -34.38
N PRO A 56 -17.75 -15.10 -35.65
CA PRO A 56 -17.67 -16.52 -35.99
C PRO A 56 -16.35 -17.13 -35.51
N VAL A 57 -16.41 -18.35 -34.95
CA VAL A 57 -15.23 -19.07 -34.47
C VAL A 57 -14.69 -19.98 -35.57
N PHE A 58 -13.47 -19.72 -36.04
CA PHE A 58 -12.83 -20.53 -37.10
C PHE A 58 -11.97 -21.69 -36.58
N GLN A 59 -11.64 -21.66 -35.29
CA GLN A 59 -10.74 -22.61 -34.63
C GLN A 59 -11.41 -23.97 -34.37
N SER A 60 -10.60 -24.98 -34.03
CA SER A 60 -11.10 -26.26 -33.52
C SER A 60 -11.79 -26.08 -32.15
N MET A 61 -12.60 -27.04 -31.71
CA MET A 61 -13.24 -26.95 -30.38
C MET A 61 -12.21 -26.83 -29.26
N ALA A 62 -11.08 -27.56 -29.36
CA ALA A 62 -10.03 -27.52 -28.35
C ALA A 62 -9.37 -26.14 -28.27
N GLU A 63 -8.95 -25.58 -29.40
CA GLU A 63 -8.38 -24.24 -29.48
C GLU A 63 -9.37 -23.15 -29.06
N ALA A 64 -10.65 -23.27 -29.45
CA ALA A 64 -11.69 -22.32 -29.04
C ALA A 64 -11.89 -22.32 -27.53
N ARG A 65 -11.89 -23.51 -26.91
CA ARG A 65 -11.98 -23.66 -25.46
C ARG A 65 -10.73 -23.17 -24.73
N GLU A 66 -9.55 -23.46 -25.26
CA GLU A 66 -8.30 -22.93 -24.74
C GLU A 66 -8.28 -21.41 -24.83
N SER A 67 -8.72 -20.84 -25.96
CA SER A 67 -8.87 -19.40 -26.14
C SER A 67 -9.93 -18.80 -25.21
N ASP A 68 -11.05 -19.48 -24.96
CA ASP A 68 -12.05 -19.04 -23.97
C ASP A 68 -11.54 -19.15 -22.53
N ALA A 69 -10.70 -20.13 -22.24
CA ALA A 69 -10.08 -20.30 -20.93
C ALA A 69 -9.01 -19.23 -20.66
N THR A 70 -8.21 -18.88 -21.68
CA THR A 70 -7.03 -18.02 -21.54
C THR A 70 -7.29 -16.54 -21.84
N HIS A 71 -8.24 -16.23 -22.71
CA HIS A 71 -8.49 -14.85 -23.13
C HIS A 71 -9.02 -14.00 -21.98
N ILE A 72 -8.39 -12.84 -21.79
CA ILE A 72 -8.75 -11.87 -20.76
C ILE A 72 -10.17 -11.35 -21.02
N THR A 73 -11.12 -11.79 -20.20
CA THR A 73 -12.54 -11.38 -20.24
C THR A 73 -13.06 -11.25 -18.82
N HIS A 74 -14.10 -10.44 -18.63
CA HIS A 74 -14.77 -10.34 -17.32
C HIS A 74 -15.26 -11.71 -16.82
N ASP A 75 -15.82 -12.53 -17.70
CA ASP A 75 -16.33 -13.87 -17.34
C ASP A 75 -15.20 -14.82 -16.91
N ARG A 76 -14.04 -14.74 -17.57
CA ARG A 76 -12.83 -15.47 -17.15
C ARG A 76 -12.42 -15.03 -15.74
N ASP A 77 -12.28 -13.72 -15.52
CA ASP A 77 -11.84 -13.18 -14.22
C ASP A 77 -12.81 -13.51 -13.08
N GLN A 78 -14.12 -13.58 -13.36
CA GLN A 78 -15.13 -14.01 -12.39
C GLN A 78 -15.05 -15.51 -12.11
N ARG A 79 -14.91 -16.35 -13.14
CA ARG A 79 -14.74 -17.80 -13.00
C ARG A 79 -13.47 -18.14 -12.21
N ASP A 80 -12.37 -17.47 -12.53
CA ASP A 80 -11.09 -17.70 -11.86
C ASP A 80 -11.16 -17.25 -10.39
N LEU A 81 -11.88 -16.15 -10.10
CA LEU A 81 -12.18 -15.75 -8.73
C LEU A 81 -13.01 -16.80 -7.98
N GLU A 82 -14.10 -17.30 -8.56
CA GLU A 82 -14.94 -18.32 -7.94
C GLU A 82 -14.18 -19.61 -7.67
N ALA A 83 -13.36 -20.06 -8.63
CA ALA A 83 -12.50 -21.23 -8.48
C ALA A 83 -11.47 -21.03 -7.35
N MET A 84 -10.85 -19.86 -7.26
CA MET A 84 -9.90 -19.53 -6.19
C MET A 84 -10.58 -19.40 -4.82
N CYS A 85 -11.76 -18.79 -4.75
CA CYS A 85 -12.55 -18.72 -3.52
C CYS A 85 -12.93 -20.12 -3.02
N TRP A 86 -13.40 -20.99 -3.92
CA TRP A 86 -13.68 -22.40 -3.60
C TRP A 86 -12.43 -23.14 -3.14
N THR A 87 -11.29 -22.96 -3.83
CA THR A 87 -10.03 -23.60 -3.45
C THR A 87 -9.57 -23.14 -2.06
N LEU A 88 -9.58 -21.82 -1.79
CA LEU A 88 -9.14 -21.29 -0.51
C LEU A 88 -10.06 -21.70 0.64
N SER A 89 -11.39 -21.69 0.43
CA SER A 89 -12.37 -22.11 1.44
C SER A 89 -12.34 -23.61 1.76
N THR A 90 -11.79 -24.44 0.86
CA THR A 90 -11.69 -25.90 1.08
C THR A 90 -10.38 -26.33 1.74
N LEU A 91 -9.40 -25.42 1.86
CA LEU A 91 -8.16 -25.68 2.58
C LEU A 91 -8.43 -25.98 4.06
N ARG A 92 -7.96 -27.14 4.53
CA ARG A 92 -8.17 -27.60 5.92
C ARG A 92 -6.98 -27.31 6.81
N GLU A 93 -5.80 -27.30 6.22
CA GLU A 93 -4.54 -27.16 6.95
C GLU A 93 -3.79 -25.92 6.48
N ASP A 94 -3.15 -25.24 7.42
CA ASP A 94 -2.38 -24.03 7.16
C ASP A 94 -1.24 -24.27 6.15
N ARG A 95 -0.65 -25.48 6.12
CA ARG A 95 0.38 -25.86 5.15
C ARG A 95 -0.12 -25.93 3.70
N GLU A 96 -1.41 -26.12 3.47
CA GLU A 96 -1.98 -26.19 2.13
C GLU A 96 -2.05 -24.81 1.47
N LEU A 97 -2.00 -23.74 2.27
CA LEU A 97 -1.95 -22.36 1.79
C LEU A 97 -0.55 -21.96 1.32
N GLU A 98 0.52 -22.51 1.91
CA GLU A 98 1.91 -22.11 1.65
C GLU A 98 2.32 -22.18 0.17
N PRO A 99 2.00 -23.23 -0.61
CA PRO A 99 2.33 -23.29 -2.04
C PRO A 99 1.67 -22.18 -2.86
N PHE A 100 0.48 -21.74 -2.46
CA PHE A 100 -0.18 -20.61 -3.11
C PHE A 100 0.54 -19.30 -2.78
N LEU A 101 0.93 -19.09 -1.52
CA LEU A 101 1.64 -17.88 -1.09
C LEU A 101 3.03 -17.75 -1.70
N SER A 102 3.77 -18.84 -1.87
CA SER A 102 5.10 -18.83 -2.46
C SER A 102 5.11 -18.37 -3.92
N PHE A 103 3.96 -18.45 -4.61
CA PHE A 103 3.79 -18.01 -5.99
C PHE A 103 3.37 -16.53 -6.13
N ILE A 104 2.86 -15.90 -5.05
CA ILE A 104 2.38 -14.52 -5.06
C ILE A 104 3.43 -13.51 -5.53
N PRO A 105 4.70 -13.54 -5.07
CA PRO A 105 5.71 -12.59 -5.55
C PRO A 105 5.90 -12.62 -7.06
N GLN A 106 5.89 -13.81 -7.66
CA GLN A 106 6.03 -13.99 -9.10
C GLN A 106 4.81 -13.40 -9.84
N LEU A 107 3.61 -13.67 -9.36
CA LEU A 107 2.37 -13.12 -9.91
C LEU A 107 2.34 -11.59 -9.86
N VAL A 108 2.73 -10.99 -8.73
CA VAL A 108 2.74 -9.53 -8.57
C VAL A 108 3.79 -8.86 -9.46
N SER A 109 4.97 -9.49 -9.62
CA SER A 109 6.03 -8.97 -10.49
C SER A 109 5.67 -9.05 -11.98
N GLY A 110 4.73 -9.92 -12.36
CA GLY A 110 4.25 -10.09 -13.72
C GLY A 110 3.49 -8.88 -14.29
N PHE A 111 3.31 -8.89 -15.61
CA PHE A 111 2.54 -7.87 -16.34
C PHE A 111 1.04 -8.19 -16.44
N ASP A 112 0.60 -9.36 -15.97
CA ASP A 112 -0.81 -9.77 -16.04
C ASP A 112 -1.66 -9.01 -15.02
N TYR A 113 -2.41 -8.02 -15.53
CA TYR A 113 -3.32 -7.22 -14.72
C TYR A 113 -4.45 -8.05 -14.10
N SER A 114 -4.96 -9.07 -14.80
CA SER A 114 -6.07 -9.87 -14.28
C SER A 114 -5.65 -10.72 -13.09
N ALA A 115 -4.41 -11.23 -13.09
CA ALA A 115 -3.87 -11.92 -11.92
C ALA A 115 -3.76 -10.99 -10.70
N LYS A 116 -3.33 -9.73 -10.90
CA LYS A 116 -3.28 -8.71 -9.84
C LYS A 116 -4.68 -8.35 -9.33
N LEU A 117 -5.64 -8.20 -10.24
CA LEU A 117 -7.04 -7.94 -9.88
C LEU A 117 -7.63 -9.10 -9.07
N LEU A 118 -7.36 -10.35 -9.48
CA LEU A 118 -7.74 -11.54 -8.73
C LEU A 118 -7.16 -11.52 -7.31
N LEU A 119 -5.84 -11.30 -7.18
CA LEU A 119 -5.19 -11.19 -5.86
C LEU A 119 -5.79 -10.07 -5.01
N HIS A 120 -6.10 -8.91 -5.61
CA HIS A 120 -6.74 -7.80 -4.91
C HIS A 120 -8.14 -8.18 -4.39
N LYS A 121 -8.94 -8.87 -5.21
CA LYS A 121 -10.27 -9.37 -4.79
C LYS A 121 -10.16 -10.42 -3.68
N LEU A 122 -9.16 -11.31 -3.74
CA LEU A 122 -8.92 -12.31 -2.69
C LEU A 122 -8.40 -11.66 -1.39
N LEU A 123 -7.64 -10.59 -1.49
CA LEU A 123 -7.11 -9.83 -0.36
C LEU A 123 -8.22 -9.08 0.38
N THR A 124 -9.15 -8.45 -0.34
CA THR A 124 -10.28 -7.67 0.21
C THR A 124 -11.54 -8.49 0.46
N HIS A 125 -11.50 -9.80 0.23
CA HIS A 125 -12.65 -10.69 0.41
C HIS A 125 -13.17 -10.65 1.86
N GLY A 126 -14.50 -10.56 2.01
CA GLY A 126 -15.15 -10.40 3.32
C GLY A 126 -15.13 -11.65 4.21
N ASP A 127 -15.14 -12.84 3.60
CA ASP A 127 -15.05 -14.11 4.33
C ASP A 127 -13.59 -14.36 4.80
N PRO A 128 -13.33 -14.49 6.12
CA PRO A 128 -11.99 -14.76 6.65
C PRO A 128 -11.40 -16.13 6.23
N ALA A 129 -12.23 -17.09 5.79
CA ALA A 129 -11.75 -18.37 5.25
C ALA A 129 -11.11 -18.22 3.85
N ILE A 130 -11.43 -17.14 3.15
CA ILE A 130 -10.89 -16.82 1.81
C ILE A 130 -9.91 -15.65 1.88
N GLY A 131 -10.24 -14.61 2.66
CA GLY A 131 -9.54 -13.33 2.72
C GLY A 131 -8.06 -13.46 3.06
N LEU A 132 -7.19 -13.16 2.09
CA LEU A 132 -5.74 -13.27 2.27
C LEU A 132 -5.21 -12.32 3.35
N ARG A 133 -5.87 -11.16 3.53
CA ARG A 133 -5.51 -10.17 4.57
C ARG A 133 -5.57 -10.74 6.00
N TYR A 134 -6.39 -11.78 6.23
CA TYR A 134 -6.49 -12.44 7.53
C TYR A 134 -5.64 -13.71 7.59
N ARG A 135 -5.65 -14.48 6.51
CA ARG A 135 -4.99 -15.80 6.49
C ARG A 135 -3.47 -15.70 6.51
N ILE A 136 -2.87 -14.75 5.78
CA ILE A 136 -1.41 -14.63 5.72
C ILE A 136 -0.83 -14.20 7.07
N PRO A 137 -1.33 -13.14 7.76
CA PRO A 137 -0.82 -12.77 9.07
C PRO A 137 -1.07 -13.86 10.14
N ARG A 138 -2.21 -14.56 10.09
CA ARG A 138 -2.47 -15.69 10.98
C ARG A 138 -1.46 -16.83 10.79
N LEU A 139 -1.18 -17.17 9.54
CA LEU A 139 -0.18 -18.18 9.20
C LEU A 139 1.22 -17.77 9.68
N LEU A 140 1.59 -16.49 9.51
CA LEU A 140 2.83 -15.93 10.05
C LEU A 140 2.88 -16.02 11.58
N GLY A 141 1.77 -15.70 12.27
CA GLY A 141 1.66 -15.79 13.72
C GLY A 141 1.91 -17.20 14.26
N SER A 142 1.56 -18.24 13.50
CA SER A 142 1.84 -19.63 13.89
C SER A 142 3.35 -19.94 14.03
N CYS A 143 4.22 -19.17 13.38
CA CYS A 143 5.68 -19.30 13.53
C CYS A 143 6.17 -18.83 14.91
N ALA A 144 5.42 -17.97 15.59
CA ALA A 144 5.75 -17.46 16.93
C ALA A 144 5.22 -18.35 18.07
N GLU A 145 4.37 -19.36 17.78
CA GLU A 145 3.77 -20.21 18.81
C GLU A 145 4.72 -21.26 19.41
N GLY A 146 5.92 -21.43 18.85
CA GLY A 146 6.90 -22.44 19.30
C GLY A 146 6.51 -23.90 19.01
N ARG A 147 5.47 -24.13 18.20
CA ARG A 147 4.97 -25.48 17.83
C ARG A 147 5.62 -26.06 16.58
N LEU A 148 6.25 -25.23 15.76
CA LEU A 148 6.88 -25.63 14.50
C LEU A 148 8.37 -25.93 14.70
N GLY A 149 8.92 -26.86 13.92
CA GLY A 149 10.37 -27.04 13.83
C GLY A 149 11.05 -25.79 13.26
N PRO A 150 12.29 -25.45 13.65
CA PRO A 150 12.95 -24.20 13.24
C PRO A 150 13.03 -23.98 11.72
N ALA A 151 13.33 -25.04 10.95
CA ALA A 151 13.39 -24.97 9.49
C ALA A 151 12.02 -24.66 8.88
N LEU A 152 10.96 -25.36 9.32
CA LEU A 152 9.60 -25.13 8.85
C LEU A 152 9.09 -23.73 9.24
N ALA A 153 9.40 -23.26 10.45
CA ALA A 153 9.06 -21.93 10.90
C ALA A 153 9.75 -20.86 10.04
N HIS A 154 11.02 -21.07 9.66
CA HIS A 154 11.77 -20.20 8.76
C HIS A 154 11.18 -20.15 7.35
N ASP A 155 10.90 -21.30 6.74
CA ASP A 155 10.36 -21.38 5.38
C ASP A 155 8.96 -20.75 5.30
N ARG A 156 8.11 -21.05 6.28
CA ARG A 156 6.77 -20.45 6.40
C ARG A 156 6.85 -18.94 6.62
N ALA A 157 7.67 -18.48 7.57
CA ALA A 157 7.81 -17.05 7.85
C ALA A 157 8.30 -16.30 6.60
N THR A 158 9.33 -16.80 5.94
CA THR A 158 9.87 -16.23 4.69
C THR A 158 8.79 -16.16 3.60
N THR A 159 8.03 -17.25 3.41
CA THR A 159 6.94 -17.31 2.43
C THR A 159 5.84 -16.28 2.72
N CYS A 160 5.40 -16.18 3.97
CA CYS A 160 4.40 -15.19 4.38
C CYS A 160 4.91 -13.77 4.23
N LEU A 161 6.14 -13.49 4.66
CA LEU A 161 6.76 -12.17 4.60
C LEU A 161 6.93 -11.69 3.15
N HIS A 162 7.41 -12.54 2.25
CA HIS A 162 7.48 -12.23 0.83
C HIS A 162 6.08 -11.95 0.24
N ALA A 163 5.09 -12.76 0.57
CA ALA A 163 3.71 -12.54 0.10
C ALA A 163 3.14 -11.20 0.61
N ILE A 164 3.34 -10.86 1.89
CA ILE A 164 2.91 -9.58 2.47
C ILE A 164 3.62 -8.43 1.77
N TRP A 165 4.94 -8.50 1.59
CA TRP A 165 5.71 -7.48 0.87
C TRP A 165 5.15 -7.25 -0.53
N SER A 166 5.04 -8.33 -1.32
CA SER A 166 4.59 -8.24 -2.70
C SER A 166 3.16 -7.71 -2.81
N LEU A 167 2.22 -8.21 -2.00
CA LEU A 167 0.84 -7.72 -2.01
C LEU A 167 0.73 -6.26 -1.58
N THR A 168 1.59 -5.80 -0.67
CA THR A 168 1.65 -4.38 -0.27
C THR A 168 2.23 -3.52 -1.39
N MET A 169 3.23 -4.03 -2.12
CA MET A 169 3.88 -3.39 -3.26
C MET A 169 3.07 -3.46 -4.56
N MET A 170 2.00 -4.25 -4.59
CA MET A 170 1.16 -4.44 -5.76
C MET A 170 0.42 -3.14 -6.10
N VAL A 171 0.71 -2.58 -7.26
CA VAL A 171 -0.06 -1.47 -7.84
C VAL A 171 -1.19 -2.06 -8.67
N VAL A 172 -2.43 -1.77 -8.27
CA VAL A 172 -3.62 -2.09 -9.05
C VAL A 172 -4.19 -0.77 -9.59
N PRO A 173 -4.15 -0.52 -10.91
CA PRO A 173 -4.86 0.60 -11.49
C PRO A 173 -6.36 0.39 -11.32
N LEU A 174 -6.93 0.95 -10.26
CA LEU A 174 -8.35 0.90 -10.01
C LEU A 174 -9.05 1.80 -11.05
N SER A 175 -9.96 1.22 -11.83
CA SER A 175 -10.68 1.90 -12.92
C SER A 175 -11.65 2.98 -12.43
N VAL A 176 -11.94 2.98 -11.13
CA VAL A 176 -12.67 4.06 -10.48
C VAL A 176 -11.64 4.87 -9.70
N PRO A 177 -11.54 6.19 -9.91
CA PRO A 177 -10.85 7.05 -8.95
C PRO A 177 -11.60 6.89 -7.63
N PHE A 178 -11.10 5.99 -6.77
CA PHE A 178 -11.53 5.96 -5.39
C PHE A 178 -11.15 7.32 -4.87
N ALA A 179 -12.17 8.13 -4.56
CA ALA A 179 -11.94 9.47 -4.08
C ALA A 179 -11.08 9.43 -2.81
N TYR A 180 -11.08 8.32 -2.05
CA TYR A 180 -10.32 8.15 -0.82
C TYR A 180 -9.92 6.68 -0.60
N ALA A 181 -8.65 6.41 -0.26
CA ALA A 181 -8.25 5.12 0.29
C ALA A 181 -8.88 4.95 1.68
N SER A 182 -9.69 3.91 1.85
CA SER A 182 -10.30 3.60 3.15
C SER A 182 -9.52 2.50 3.85
N ARG A 183 -9.71 2.34 5.17
CA ARG A 183 -9.18 1.19 5.92
C ARG A 183 -9.55 -0.15 5.29
N GLU A 184 -10.69 -0.21 4.59
CA GLU A 184 -11.15 -1.43 3.90
C GLU A 184 -10.31 -1.79 2.68
N THR A 185 -9.62 -0.80 2.10
CA THR A 185 -8.72 -0.99 0.95
C THR A 185 -7.29 -1.37 1.35
N LEU A 186 -6.94 -1.28 2.64
CA LEU A 186 -5.63 -1.69 3.12
C LEU A 186 -5.45 -3.21 3.02
N ALA A 187 -4.31 -3.62 2.46
CA ALA A 187 -3.92 -5.02 2.37
C ALA A 187 -3.69 -5.63 3.75
N PHE A 188 -2.99 -4.89 4.62
CA PHE A 188 -2.55 -5.34 5.93
C PHE A 188 -2.62 -4.18 6.92
N GLY A 189 -2.94 -4.52 8.17
CA GLY A 189 -3.16 -3.55 9.24
C GLY A 189 -2.14 -3.63 10.38
N GLU A 190 -2.45 -2.96 11.47
CA GLU A 190 -1.62 -2.88 12.68
C GLU A 190 -1.39 -4.26 13.32
N GLU A 191 -2.39 -5.15 13.27
CA GLU A 191 -2.27 -6.53 13.73
C GLU A 191 -1.19 -7.30 12.93
N THR A 192 -1.05 -7.01 11.63
CA THR A 192 -0.01 -7.63 10.80
C THR A 192 1.39 -7.21 11.26
N LEU A 193 1.59 -5.96 11.68
CA LEU A 193 2.85 -5.50 12.26
C LEU A 193 3.19 -6.28 13.53
N THR A 194 2.20 -6.53 14.41
CA THR A 194 2.39 -7.38 15.60
C THR A 194 2.86 -8.78 15.22
N GLN A 195 2.26 -9.40 14.20
CA GLN A 195 2.65 -10.74 13.77
C GLN A 195 4.05 -10.77 13.12
N ILE A 196 4.41 -9.73 12.35
CA ILE A 196 5.76 -9.59 11.76
C ILE A 196 6.81 -9.49 12.88
N GLN A 197 6.57 -8.65 13.88
CA GLN A 197 7.48 -8.48 15.02
C GLN A 197 7.60 -9.77 15.83
N ALA A 198 6.48 -10.44 16.12
CA ALA A 198 6.48 -11.70 16.84
C ALA A 198 7.26 -12.79 16.08
N ALA A 199 7.06 -12.89 14.76
CA ALA A 199 7.80 -13.83 13.93
C ALA A 199 9.30 -13.53 13.88
N ALA A 200 9.71 -12.26 13.78
CA ALA A 200 11.12 -11.86 13.78
C ALA A 200 11.83 -12.22 15.10
N VAL A 201 11.13 -12.07 16.24
CA VAL A 201 11.66 -12.44 17.56
C VAL A 201 11.84 -13.96 17.69
N HIS A 202 10.87 -14.76 17.23
CA HIS A 202 10.91 -16.21 17.39
C HIS A 202 11.70 -16.94 16.29
N VAL A 203 11.88 -16.30 15.14
CA VAL A 203 12.62 -16.81 13.98
C VAL A 203 13.65 -15.76 13.54
N PRO A 204 14.75 -15.55 14.29
CA PRO A 204 15.68 -14.44 14.04
C PRO A 204 16.32 -14.46 12.64
N SER A 205 16.37 -15.62 11.98
CA SER A 205 16.88 -15.76 10.61
C SER A 205 16.03 -15.05 9.55
N VAL A 206 14.83 -14.57 9.88
CA VAL A 206 13.98 -13.78 8.96
C VAL A 206 13.94 -12.29 9.30
N ALA A 207 14.76 -11.81 10.25
CA ALA A 207 14.73 -10.42 10.72
C ALA A 207 14.89 -9.40 9.58
N ASP A 208 15.87 -9.60 8.69
CA ASP A 208 16.11 -8.74 7.52
C ASP A 208 14.88 -8.65 6.59
N CYS A 209 14.19 -9.77 6.40
CA CYS A 209 12.95 -9.80 5.61
C CYS A 209 11.82 -9.08 6.37
N ALA A 210 11.67 -9.37 7.66
CA ALA A 210 10.66 -8.77 8.53
C ALA A 210 10.76 -7.24 8.60
N ASP A 211 11.97 -6.68 8.68
CA ASP A 211 12.17 -5.22 8.71
C ASP A 211 11.67 -4.56 7.42
N SER A 212 11.96 -5.18 6.27
CA SER A 212 11.52 -4.68 4.96
C SER A 212 9.99 -4.75 4.81
N VAL A 213 9.39 -5.86 5.25
CA VAL A 213 7.92 -6.04 5.25
C VAL A 213 7.24 -5.07 6.20
N ALA A 214 7.74 -4.95 7.42
CA ALA A 214 7.19 -4.03 8.42
C ALA A 214 7.20 -2.60 7.88
N CYS A 215 8.29 -2.17 7.24
CA CYS A 215 8.38 -0.84 6.64
C CYS A 215 7.34 -0.60 5.53
N VAL A 216 7.13 -1.55 4.61
CA VAL A 216 6.13 -1.34 3.55
C VAL A 216 4.69 -1.37 4.09
N VAL A 217 4.38 -2.21 5.08
CA VAL A 217 3.06 -2.24 5.73
C VAL A 217 2.82 -0.92 6.48
N SER A 218 3.82 -0.47 7.25
CA SER A 218 3.86 0.82 7.92
C SER A 218 3.62 1.99 6.98
N CYS A 219 4.28 1.98 5.82
CA CYS A 219 4.09 2.99 4.77
C CYS A 219 2.68 2.95 4.19
N GLY A 220 2.10 1.75 3.96
CA GLY A 220 0.71 1.62 3.54
C GLY A 220 -0.29 2.18 4.55
N LEU A 221 -0.04 2.01 5.85
CA LEU A 221 -0.84 2.64 6.90
C LEU A 221 -0.71 4.17 6.89
N LEU A 222 0.50 4.70 6.73
CA LEU A 222 0.72 6.16 6.60
C LEU A 222 0.02 6.72 5.36
N ASP A 223 0.10 6.05 4.22
CA ASP A 223 -0.57 6.45 2.97
C ASP A 223 -2.08 6.68 3.21
N MET A 224 -2.75 5.74 3.88
CA MET A 224 -4.18 5.84 4.20
C MET A 224 -4.49 7.06 5.10
N PHE A 225 -3.63 7.36 6.07
CA PHE A 225 -3.82 8.53 6.92
C PHE A 225 -3.53 9.84 6.18
N VAL A 226 -2.55 9.87 5.27
CA VAL A 226 -2.27 11.04 4.41
C VAL A 226 -3.46 11.32 3.52
N ASP A 227 -3.99 10.30 2.83
CA ASP A 227 -5.18 10.45 1.99
C ASP A 227 -6.39 10.96 2.79
N SER A 228 -6.56 10.46 4.02
CA SER A 228 -7.59 10.94 4.94
C SER A 228 -7.39 12.41 5.33
N ALA A 229 -6.16 12.82 5.65
CA ALA A 229 -5.87 14.19 6.05
C ALA A 229 -6.01 15.19 4.89
N VAL A 230 -5.67 14.79 3.66
CA VAL A 230 -5.93 15.57 2.44
C VAL A 230 -7.43 15.72 2.21
N ALA A 231 -8.20 14.64 2.36
CA ALA A 231 -9.66 14.68 2.26
C ALA A 231 -10.31 15.67 3.24
N MET A 232 -9.84 15.66 4.49
CA MET A 232 -10.30 16.58 5.53
C MET A 232 -10.01 18.04 5.17
N GLU A 233 -8.82 18.33 4.64
CA GLU A 233 -8.45 19.67 4.19
C GLU A 233 -9.29 20.13 3.00
N GLU A 234 -9.46 19.27 1.99
CA GLU A 234 -10.33 19.56 0.83
C GLU A 234 -11.76 19.84 1.27
N GLU A 235 -12.28 19.06 2.23
CA GLU A 235 -13.61 19.26 2.78
C GLU A 235 -13.72 20.60 3.52
N LEU A 236 -12.75 20.96 4.36
CA LEU A 236 -12.68 22.26 5.02
C LEU A 236 -12.62 23.42 4.03
N VAL A 237 -11.79 23.31 2.98
CA VAL A 237 -11.66 24.33 1.95
C VAL A 237 -12.95 24.47 1.15
N ALA A 238 -13.58 23.37 0.77
CA ALA A 238 -14.86 23.37 0.07
C ALA A 238 -15.97 23.98 0.94
N PHE A 239 -15.95 23.68 2.25
CA PHE A 239 -16.84 24.26 3.24
C PHE A 239 -16.68 25.78 3.32
N VAL A 240 -15.45 26.27 3.52
CA VAL A 240 -15.14 27.72 3.57
C VAL A 240 -15.54 28.46 2.29
N ARG A 241 -15.37 27.83 1.13
CA ARG A 241 -15.68 28.46 -0.17
C ARG A 241 -17.17 28.44 -0.51
N GLY A 242 -17.88 27.37 -0.15
CA GLY A 242 -19.19 27.06 -0.72
C GLY A 242 -20.33 26.95 0.27
N GLY A 243 -20.06 26.89 1.59
CA GLY A 243 -21.08 26.67 2.64
C GLY A 243 -21.92 25.40 2.44
N LYS A 244 -21.45 24.45 1.63
CA LYS A 244 -22.18 23.22 1.25
C LYS A 244 -21.40 22.00 1.73
N ARG A 245 -21.93 21.31 2.75
CA ARG A 245 -21.48 19.97 3.16
C ARG A 245 -22.53 18.91 2.82
N ARG A 246 -22.10 17.65 2.71
CA ARG A 246 -22.92 16.48 2.35
C ARG A 246 -23.84 15.93 3.45
N VAL A 247 -23.86 16.52 4.65
CA VAL A 247 -24.46 15.84 5.79
C VAL A 247 -25.99 15.94 5.81
N PRO A 248 -26.72 14.84 6.11
CA PRO A 248 -28.18 14.84 6.18
C PRO A 248 -28.74 15.77 7.28
N ARG A 249 -29.54 16.75 6.85
CA ARG A 249 -30.13 17.88 7.60
C ARG A 249 -31.09 17.55 8.77
N ALA A 250 -31.23 16.30 9.21
CA ALA A 250 -32.34 15.93 10.09
C ALA A 250 -31.96 16.00 11.59
N ALA A 251 -32.44 17.06 12.24
CA ALA A 251 -32.59 17.26 13.70
C ALA A 251 -31.36 17.69 14.53
N TRP A 252 -30.82 18.89 14.28
CA TRP A 252 -29.58 19.34 14.93
C TRP A 252 -29.73 20.67 15.71
N ASP A 253 -29.13 20.70 16.91
CA ASP A 253 -29.19 21.76 17.93
C ASP A 253 -27.90 22.61 17.93
N PRO A 254 -27.94 23.93 17.63
CA PRO A 254 -26.77 24.81 17.71
C PRO A 254 -26.08 24.84 19.08
N GLU A 255 -26.82 24.65 20.17
CA GLU A 255 -26.23 24.60 21.53
C GLU A 255 -25.34 23.36 21.72
N TRP A 256 -25.54 22.31 20.94
CA TRP A 256 -24.67 21.14 20.96
C TRP A 256 -23.26 21.49 20.48
N ALA A 257 -23.14 22.24 19.37
CA ALA A 257 -21.86 22.60 18.78
C ALA A 257 -21.06 23.53 19.70
N ALA A 258 -21.72 24.54 20.28
CA ALA A 258 -21.10 25.47 21.22
C ALA A 258 -20.56 24.75 22.48
N ARG A 259 -21.28 23.74 23.00
CA ARG A 259 -20.84 22.94 24.15
C ARG A 259 -19.74 21.95 23.79
N ARG A 260 -19.82 21.33 22.61
CA ARG A 260 -18.91 20.25 22.21
C ARG A 260 -17.59 20.75 21.63
N GLY A 261 -17.57 21.89 20.96
CA GLY A 261 -16.37 22.43 20.30
C GLY A 261 -15.15 22.52 21.21
N PRO A 262 -15.20 23.25 22.34
CA PRO A 262 -14.05 23.37 23.23
C PRO A 262 -13.52 22.04 23.75
N LEU A 263 -14.42 21.07 23.99
CA LEU A 263 -14.06 19.73 24.47
C LEU A 263 -13.32 18.92 23.38
N VAL A 264 -13.84 18.94 22.15
CA VAL A 264 -13.23 18.24 21.02
C VAL A 264 -11.90 18.88 20.64
N THR A 265 -11.83 20.21 20.51
CA THR A 265 -10.58 20.94 20.24
C THR A 265 -9.52 20.62 21.29
N LYS A 266 -9.86 20.66 22.59
CA LYS A 266 -8.92 20.26 23.65
C LYS A 266 -8.43 18.82 23.48
N LYS A 267 -9.33 17.90 23.13
CA LYS A 267 -8.98 16.50 22.90
C LYS A 267 -8.05 16.34 21.69
N VAL A 268 -8.29 17.04 20.58
CA VAL A 268 -7.39 17.04 19.40
C VAL A 268 -5.98 17.48 19.81
N HIS A 269 -5.85 18.60 20.53
CA HIS A 269 -4.55 19.08 21.01
C HIS A 269 -3.83 18.07 21.90
N GLN A 270 -4.56 17.41 22.81
CA GLN A 270 -3.98 16.36 23.65
C GLN A 270 -3.46 15.18 22.81
N GLN A 271 -4.20 14.76 21.78
CA GLN A 271 -3.75 13.68 20.89
C GLN A 271 -2.55 14.10 20.04
N ILE A 272 -2.52 15.35 19.54
CA ILE A 272 -1.36 15.93 18.84
C ILE A 272 -0.13 15.90 19.74
N GLN A 273 -0.23 16.40 20.98
CA GLN A 273 0.89 16.41 21.93
C GLN A 273 1.39 15.00 22.26
N LEU A 274 0.48 14.04 22.45
CA LEU A 274 0.84 12.65 22.71
C LEU A 274 1.60 12.04 21.53
N LEU A 275 1.15 12.31 20.31
CA LEU A 275 1.78 11.83 19.08
C LEU A 275 3.14 12.49 18.84
N GLU A 276 3.29 13.79 19.11
CA GLU A 276 4.57 14.49 19.06
C GLU A 276 5.58 13.89 20.06
N GLN A 277 5.15 13.64 21.30
CA GLN A 277 5.98 12.98 22.31
C GLN A 277 6.39 11.57 21.86
N TYR A 278 5.45 10.82 21.28
CA TYR A 278 5.72 9.49 20.75
C TYR A 278 6.77 9.52 19.63
N LEU A 279 6.61 10.40 18.63
CA LEU A 279 7.57 10.55 17.53
C LEU A 279 8.94 11.04 18.02
N ALA A 280 8.98 11.88 19.07
CA ALA A 280 10.21 12.37 19.68
C ALA A 280 10.94 11.30 20.51
N SER A 281 10.23 10.29 21.04
CA SER A 281 10.80 9.25 21.91
C SER A 281 11.78 8.29 21.21
N ALA A 282 11.94 8.42 19.89
CA ALA A 282 12.74 7.53 19.04
C ALA A 282 12.30 6.05 19.06
N GLU A 283 11.05 5.77 19.45
CA GLU A 283 10.44 4.46 19.22
C GLU A 283 10.41 4.12 17.71
N ARG A 284 10.52 2.82 17.40
CA ARG A 284 10.50 2.37 16.00
C ARG A 284 9.13 2.70 15.38
N PRO A 285 9.08 3.36 14.23
CA PRO A 285 7.82 3.70 13.54
C PRO A 285 7.11 2.47 12.96
N THR A 286 7.76 1.30 12.98
CA THR A 286 7.15 0.00 12.60
C THR A 286 6.32 -0.64 13.71
N THR A 287 6.07 0.08 14.80
CA THR A 287 5.25 -0.40 15.93
C THR A 287 3.75 -0.14 15.68
N PRO A 288 2.86 -1.09 16.06
CA PRO A 288 1.41 -0.90 15.97
C PRO A 288 0.89 0.34 16.72
N GLY A 289 1.52 0.69 17.85
CA GLY A 289 1.07 1.76 18.74
C GLY A 289 0.99 3.13 18.05
N LEU A 290 1.96 3.46 17.20
CA LEU A 290 1.95 4.71 16.43
C LEU A 290 0.69 4.88 15.58
N TYR A 291 0.28 3.82 14.89
CA TYR A 291 -0.88 3.83 13.99
C TYR A 291 -2.20 3.89 14.75
N MET A 292 -2.26 3.31 15.95
CA MET A 292 -3.39 3.47 16.85
C MET A 292 -3.54 4.92 17.31
N LEU A 293 -2.43 5.62 17.61
CA LEU A 293 -2.43 7.06 17.94
C LEU A 293 -2.94 7.90 16.76
N PHE A 294 -2.46 7.62 15.54
CA PHE A 294 -2.95 8.30 14.34
C PHE A 294 -4.45 8.08 14.10
N GLU A 295 -4.95 6.85 14.28
CA GLU A 295 -6.39 6.56 14.14
C GLU A 295 -7.22 7.30 15.21
N MET A 296 -6.74 7.40 16.45
CA MET A 296 -7.41 8.17 17.50
C MET A 296 -7.45 9.66 17.19
N LEU A 297 -6.35 10.23 16.69
CA LEU A 297 -6.30 11.62 16.24
C LEU A 297 -7.25 11.85 15.06
N ARG A 298 -7.18 11.01 14.03
CA ARG A 298 -8.05 11.06 12.84
C ARG A 298 -9.54 11.10 13.22
N ARG A 299 -9.99 10.18 14.08
CA ARG A 299 -11.39 10.15 14.56
C ARG A 299 -11.77 11.41 15.34
N THR A 300 -10.84 11.96 16.11
CA THR A 300 -11.10 13.19 16.88
C THR A 300 -11.14 14.42 15.96
N LEU A 301 -10.39 14.42 14.85
CA LEU A 301 -10.49 15.43 13.80
C LEU A 301 -11.81 15.32 13.04
N ASP A 302 -12.27 14.11 12.69
CA ASP A 302 -13.62 13.92 12.12
C ASP A 302 -14.70 14.55 13.01
N ASP A 303 -14.65 14.27 14.32
CA ASP A 303 -15.54 14.88 15.32
C ASP A 303 -15.44 16.43 15.32
N LEU A 304 -14.25 17.00 15.13
CA LEU A 304 -14.03 18.45 15.08
C LEU A 304 -14.64 19.06 13.81
N LEU A 305 -14.41 18.42 12.66
CA LEU A 305 -14.98 18.84 11.38
C LEU A 305 -16.50 18.79 11.40
N ASP A 306 -17.06 17.80 12.07
CA ASP A 306 -18.48 17.73 12.36
C ASP A 306 -18.90 18.97 13.15
N VAL A 307 -18.33 19.24 14.33
CA VAL A 307 -18.65 20.45 15.13
C VAL A 307 -18.55 21.74 14.30
N VAL A 308 -17.48 21.92 13.53
CA VAL A 308 -17.29 23.09 12.65
C VAL A 308 -18.44 23.24 11.67
N ALA A 309 -18.85 22.14 11.03
CA ALA A 309 -19.97 22.13 10.10
C ALA A 309 -21.30 22.53 10.77
N TYR A 310 -21.49 22.25 12.07
CA TYR A 310 -22.68 22.69 12.80
C TYR A 310 -22.63 24.16 13.20
N ALA A 311 -21.45 24.68 13.59
CA ALA A 311 -21.31 26.05 14.08
C ALA A 311 -21.68 27.11 13.03
N GLU A 312 -21.42 26.87 11.74
CA GLU A 312 -21.68 27.83 10.66
C GLU A 312 -23.17 27.99 10.33
N VAL A 313 -24.01 26.97 10.58
CA VAL A 313 -25.48 27.08 10.38
C VAL A 313 -26.07 28.18 11.29
N GLY A 314 -25.38 28.51 12.39
CA GLY A 314 -25.63 29.67 13.24
C GLY A 314 -24.93 30.96 12.77
N LEU A 315 -25.09 31.33 11.49
CA LEU A 315 -24.87 32.66 10.90
C LEU A 315 -23.77 33.56 11.53
N GLY A 316 -22.53 33.43 11.05
CA GLY A 316 -21.57 34.53 11.00
C GLY A 316 -21.02 35.02 12.35
N THR A 317 -21.13 34.22 13.40
CA THR A 317 -20.48 34.54 14.68
C THR A 317 -18.96 34.47 14.51
N PRO A 318 -18.19 35.37 15.15
CA PRO A 318 -16.73 35.33 15.14
C PRO A 318 -16.20 33.97 15.58
N ASP A 319 -16.88 33.32 16.54
CA ASP A 319 -16.55 32.00 17.08
C ASP A 319 -16.52 30.89 16.01
N ALA A 320 -17.43 30.93 15.03
CA ALA A 320 -17.46 29.91 13.97
C ALA A 320 -16.23 30.01 13.05
N ARG A 321 -15.78 31.25 12.75
CA ARG A 321 -14.59 31.49 11.93
C ARG A 321 -13.32 31.06 12.66
N GLU A 322 -13.22 31.34 13.95
CA GLU A 322 -12.10 30.88 14.78
C GLU A 322 -12.04 29.35 14.81
N MET A 323 -13.18 28.68 14.93
CA MET A 323 -13.23 27.22 14.95
C MET A 323 -12.82 26.58 13.61
N VAL A 324 -13.19 27.18 12.47
CA VAL A 324 -12.73 26.75 11.14
C VAL A 324 -11.22 26.91 11.02
N GLN A 325 -10.67 28.04 11.45
CA GLN A 325 -9.23 28.29 11.41
C GLN A 325 -8.47 27.30 12.30
N GLU A 326 -9.02 27.02 13.48
CA GLU A 326 -8.47 26.05 14.42
C GLU A 326 -8.48 24.63 13.83
N ALA A 327 -9.59 24.20 13.22
CA ALA A 327 -9.67 22.90 12.55
C ALA A 327 -8.68 22.79 11.39
N HIS A 328 -8.54 23.84 10.59
CA HIS A 328 -7.54 23.90 9.52
C HIS A 328 -6.11 23.78 10.07
N ALA A 329 -5.79 24.49 11.16
CA ALA A 329 -4.48 24.40 11.82
C ALA A 329 -4.21 22.99 12.38
N CYS A 330 -5.22 22.36 12.97
CA CYS A 330 -5.15 21.00 13.47
C CYS A 330 -4.91 19.97 12.34
N VAL A 331 -5.63 20.09 11.21
CA VAL A 331 -5.43 19.22 10.03
C VAL A 331 -4.04 19.42 9.42
N ALA A 332 -3.59 20.66 9.26
CA ALA A 332 -2.23 20.95 8.78
C ALA A 332 -1.16 20.37 9.72
N THR A 333 -1.37 20.46 11.03
CA THR A 333 -0.48 19.83 12.02
C THR A 333 -0.49 18.31 11.88
N PHE A 334 -1.64 17.68 11.66
CA PHE A 334 -1.73 16.25 11.44
C PHE A 334 -0.99 15.80 10.18
N GLN A 335 -1.12 16.52 9.06
CA GLN A 335 -0.34 16.26 7.84
C GLN A 335 1.17 16.36 8.08
N ARG A 336 1.61 17.39 8.84
CA ARG A 336 3.01 17.52 9.26
C ARG A 336 3.50 16.30 10.04
N LEU A 337 2.74 15.86 11.05
CA LEU A 337 3.10 14.69 11.87
C LEU A 337 3.15 13.39 11.06
N LEU A 338 2.26 13.22 10.08
CA LEU A 338 2.29 12.07 9.17
C LEU A 338 3.57 12.06 8.32
N ASN A 339 3.97 13.21 7.81
CA ASN A 339 5.19 13.33 7.02
C ASN A 339 6.45 13.15 7.88
N ASP A 340 6.47 13.68 9.12
CA ASP A 340 7.53 13.44 10.10
C ASP A 340 7.66 11.95 10.42
N ALA A 341 6.55 11.24 10.60
CA ALA A 341 6.54 9.78 10.79
C ALA A 341 7.04 9.03 9.55
N GLY A 342 6.67 9.48 8.35
CA GLY A 342 7.20 8.96 7.08
C GLY A 342 8.72 9.08 7.01
N LEU A 343 9.27 10.28 7.31
CA LEU A 343 10.71 10.49 7.35
C LEU A 343 11.38 9.64 8.45
N ALA A 344 10.79 9.56 9.64
CA ALA A 344 11.31 8.72 10.71
C ALA A 344 11.38 7.23 10.31
N LEU A 345 10.39 6.73 9.56
CA LEU A 345 10.35 5.39 9.00
C LEU A 345 11.48 5.14 8.00
N VAL A 346 11.76 6.12 7.14
CA VAL A 346 12.88 6.05 6.19
C VAL A 346 14.22 5.99 6.91
N LEU A 347 14.40 6.82 7.95
CA LEU A 347 15.64 6.85 8.72
C LEU A 347 15.85 5.58 9.56
N ASP A 348 14.78 4.99 10.10
CA ASP A 348 14.85 3.71 10.81
C ASP A 348 15.28 2.58 9.86
N TYR A 349 14.68 2.53 8.67
CA TYR A 349 15.06 1.56 7.65
C TYR A 349 16.49 1.78 7.13
N LEU A 350 16.90 3.02 6.87
CA LEU A 350 18.28 3.35 6.49
C LEU A 350 19.28 2.91 7.57
N GLY A 351 18.98 3.15 8.85
CA GLY A 351 19.81 2.67 9.95
C GLY A 351 19.97 1.15 9.95
N THR A 352 18.94 0.42 9.53
CA THR A 352 19.00 -1.03 9.31
C THR A 352 19.90 -1.38 8.14
N LEU A 353 19.73 -0.73 6.98
CA LEU A 353 20.54 -0.97 5.77
C LEU A 353 22.04 -0.76 6.01
N VAL A 354 22.39 0.29 6.75
CA VAL A 354 23.79 0.65 6.99
C VAL A 354 24.47 -0.31 7.97
N ARG A 355 23.75 -0.79 8.98
CA ARG A 355 24.30 -1.70 10.01
C ARG A 355 24.25 -3.17 9.62
N ALA A 356 23.36 -3.56 8.70
CA ALA A 356 23.19 -4.93 8.31
C ALA A 356 24.41 -5.45 7.51
N PRO A 357 24.89 -6.67 7.79
CA PRO A 357 26.01 -7.26 7.05
C PRO A 357 25.65 -7.61 5.60
N THR A 358 24.36 -7.86 5.36
CA THR A 358 23.76 -8.14 4.06
C THR A 358 22.56 -7.23 3.86
N LEU A 359 22.26 -6.89 2.60
CA LEU A 359 21.09 -6.08 2.31
C LEU A 359 19.80 -6.86 2.64
N PRO A 360 18.86 -6.24 3.37
CA PRO A 360 17.51 -6.77 3.56
C PRO A 360 16.78 -7.10 2.26
N HIS A 361 15.74 -7.93 2.39
CA HIS A 361 14.88 -8.32 1.27
C HIS A 361 14.35 -7.08 0.52
N GLU A 362 14.61 -7.02 -0.78
CA GLU A 362 14.15 -5.92 -1.65
C GLU A 362 14.52 -4.51 -1.14
N ALA A 363 15.71 -4.39 -0.50
CA ALA A 363 16.18 -3.16 0.15
C ALA A 363 15.97 -1.88 -0.67
N PHE A 364 16.36 -1.89 -1.94
CA PHE A 364 16.21 -0.74 -2.83
C PHE A 364 14.73 -0.39 -3.07
N ASN A 365 13.89 -1.38 -3.40
CA ASN A 365 12.49 -1.14 -3.71
C ASN A 365 11.68 -0.70 -2.48
N THR A 366 12.00 -1.27 -1.32
CA THR A 366 11.46 -0.83 -0.02
C THR A 366 11.84 0.62 0.24
N LEU A 367 13.13 0.95 0.24
CA LEU A 367 13.59 2.32 0.52
C LEU A 367 13.04 3.33 -0.50
N ARG A 368 13.03 2.97 -1.79
CA ARG A 368 12.48 3.82 -2.86
C ARG A 368 11.00 4.14 -2.61
N ARG A 369 10.19 3.14 -2.22
CA ARG A 369 8.79 3.38 -1.88
C ARG A 369 8.66 4.37 -0.72
N LEU A 370 9.40 4.13 0.36
CA LEU A 370 9.37 5.00 1.53
C LEU A 370 9.74 6.45 1.17
N PHE A 371 10.81 6.62 0.40
CA PHE A 371 11.29 7.94 -0.06
C PHE A 371 10.25 8.70 -0.89
N LEU A 372 9.62 8.03 -1.87
CA LEU A 372 8.67 8.66 -2.79
C LEU A 372 7.37 9.11 -2.12
N LYS A 373 7.12 8.71 -0.88
CA LYS A 373 5.92 9.09 -0.12
C LYS A 373 6.10 10.32 0.75
N ILE A 374 7.33 10.81 0.91
CA ILE A 374 7.58 12.04 1.65
C ILE A 374 7.29 13.24 0.75
N ASN A 375 6.47 14.18 1.23
CA ASN A 375 6.21 15.42 0.52
C ASN A 375 7.19 16.52 0.97
N PHE A 376 8.32 16.63 0.26
CA PHE A 376 9.33 17.67 0.50
C PHE A 376 8.92 19.06 0.01
N GLU A 377 7.91 19.15 -0.86
CA GLU A 377 7.47 20.41 -1.49
C GLU A 377 6.38 21.11 -0.70
N ALA A 378 5.78 20.43 0.28
CA ALA A 378 4.76 21.03 1.12
C ALA A 378 5.32 22.25 1.86
N ALA A 379 4.62 23.38 1.78
CA ALA A 379 5.04 24.63 2.43
C ALA A 379 5.19 24.51 3.95
N TRP A 380 4.49 23.54 4.56
CA TRP A 380 4.55 23.23 5.98
C TRP A 380 5.63 22.20 6.34
N PHE A 381 6.37 21.66 5.36
CA PHE A 381 7.42 20.69 5.63
C PHE A 381 8.58 21.36 6.37
N SER A 382 8.78 20.94 7.61
CA SER A 382 9.96 21.27 8.39
C SER A 382 10.22 20.10 9.35
N ALA A 383 11.12 19.21 8.94
CA ALA A 383 11.52 18.09 9.79
C ALA A 383 12.12 18.64 11.10
N CYS A 384 11.80 18.02 12.24
CA CYS A 384 12.38 18.46 13.51
C CYS A 384 13.91 18.30 13.51
N VAL A 385 14.60 19.15 14.28
CA VAL A 385 16.07 19.19 14.36
C VAL A 385 16.65 17.81 14.70
N GLN A 386 16.01 17.04 15.58
CA GLN A 386 16.47 15.69 15.93
C GLN A 386 16.43 14.73 14.73
N THR A 387 15.37 14.76 13.92
CA THR A 387 15.22 13.94 12.72
C THR A 387 16.26 14.30 11.66
N GLN A 388 16.53 15.60 11.48
CA GLN A 388 17.57 16.07 10.57
C GLN A 388 18.98 15.68 11.03
N ALA A 389 19.25 15.77 12.34
CA ALA A 389 20.52 15.30 12.91
C ALA A 389 20.70 13.78 12.73
N ARG A 390 19.63 12.99 12.90
CA ARG A 390 19.62 11.55 12.57
C ARG A 390 19.90 11.30 11.09
N LEU A 391 19.30 12.06 10.18
CA LEU A 391 19.58 11.96 8.75
C LEU A 391 21.06 12.24 8.47
N ALA A 392 21.63 13.31 9.02
CA ALA A 392 23.04 13.62 8.85
C ALA A 392 23.97 12.50 9.36
N LEU A 393 23.59 11.80 10.44
CA LEU A 393 24.30 10.60 10.91
C LEU A 393 24.14 9.43 9.94
N CYS A 394 22.92 9.15 9.46
CA CYS A 394 22.71 8.09 8.46
C CYS A 394 23.49 8.35 7.17
N VAL A 395 23.64 9.61 6.76
CA VAL A 395 24.46 10.01 5.60
C VAL A 395 25.94 9.71 5.85
N ASP A 396 26.43 10.03 7.05
CA ASP A 396 27.80 9.72 7.49
C ASP A 396 28.05 8.22 7.39
N GLU A 397 27.23 7.41 8.08
CA GLU A 397 27.38 5.96 8.12
C GLU A 397 27.18 5.32 6.72
N ALA A 398 26.24 5.82 5.90
CA ALA A 398 25.97 5.27 4.56
C ALA A 398 27.09 5.56 3.54
N LEU A 399 27.74 6.73 3.67
CA LEU A 399 28.82 7.16 2.80
C LEU A 399 30.21 6.82 3.37
N GLU A 400 30.28 6.33 4.61
CA GLU A 400 31.53 5.94 5.27
C GLU A 400 32.25 4.93 4.38
N GLN A 401 33.42 5.35 3.88
CA GLN A 401 34.19 4.53 2.99
C GLN A 401 35.15 3.67 3.80
N ASN A 402 34.96 2.36 3.72
CA ASN A 402 36.04 1.47 4.08
C ASN A 402 37.17 1.66 3.03
N PRO A 403 38.42 1.98 3.44
CA PRO A 403 39.53 2.24 2.52
C PRO A 403 39.79 1.11 1.50
N SER A 404 39.32 -0.10 1.81
CA SER A 404 39.50 -1.28 0.97
C SER A 404 38.29 -1.64 0.08
N ARG A 405 37.10 -1.10 0.35
CA ARG A 405 35.83 -1.57 -0.28
C ARG A 405 34.86 -0.48 -0.71
N GLY A 406 35.07 0.78 -0.34
CA GLY A 406 34.05 1.83 -0.51
C GLY A 406 32.85 1.61 0.41
N SER A 407 31.72 2.26 0.12
CA SER A 407 30.43 1.97 0.78
C SER A 407 29.93 0.59 0.35
N HIS A 408 29.40 -0.22 1.29
CA HIS A 408 28.80 -1.51 0.97
C HIS A 408 27.41 -1.39 0.35
N LEU A 409 26.82 -0.19 0.35
CA LEU A 409 25.51 0.06 -0.22
C LEU A 409 25.59 0.21 -1.75
N PRO A 410 24.63 -0.37 -2.50
CA PRO A 410 24.52 -0.13 -3.93
C PRO A 410 24.34 1.36 -4.25
N ALA A 411 24.89 1.79 -5.38
CA ALA A 411 24.78 3.17 -5.86
C ALA A 411 23.31 3.68 -5.93
N SER A 412 22.36 2.79 -6.24
CA SER A 412 20.94 3.13 -6.27
C SER A 412 20.37 3.52 -4.91
N ILE A 413 20.83 2.91 -3.81
CA ILE A 413 20.47 3.27 -2.43
C ILE A 413 21.18 4.57 -2.04
N ILE A 414 22.47 4.70 -2.36
CA ILE A 414 23.24 5.92 -2.10
C ILE A 414 22.58 7.15 -2.75
N ASN A 415 22.10 7.02 -4.00
CA ASN A 415 21.40 8.10 -4.68
C ASN A 415 20.13 8.55 -3.93
N ILE A 416 19.40 7.63 -3.29
CA ILE A 416 18.24 7.98 -2.46
C ILE A 416 18.69 8.73 -1.20
N VAL A 417 19.76 8.29 -0.54
CA VAL A 417 20.34 8.97 0.64
C VAL A 417 20.79 10.40 0.30
N LEU A 418 21.43 10.58 -0.86
CA LEU A 418 21.84 11.90 -1.35
C LEU A 418 20.62 12.77 -1.67
N GLY A 419 19.60 12.20 -2.31
CA GLY A 419 18.32 12.88 -2.56
C GLY A 419 17.64 13.36 -1.27
N LEU A 420 17.56 12.49 -0.26
CA LEU A 420 17.06 12.83 1.08
C LEU A 420 17.84 13.98 1.70
N SER A 421 19.18 13.94 1.63
CA SER A 421 20.05 14.97 2.20
C SER A 421 19.83 16.34 1.58
N GLY A 422 19.62 16.39 0.26
CA GLY A 422 19.37 17.63 -0.46
C GLY A 422 17.98 18.22 -0.23
N SER A 423 17.00 17.41 0.20
CA SER A 423 15.59 17.81 0.32
C SER A 423 15.10 17.96 1.75
N ALA A 424 15.68 17.24 2.72
CA ALA A 424 15.17 17.16 4.10
C ALA A 424 15.98 17.95 5.14
N LEU A 425 17.15 18.48 4.76
CA LEU A 425 18.06 19.18 5.68
C LEU A 425 17.94 20.71 5.53
N ASP A 426 17.07 21.29 6.35
CA ASP A 426 16.88 22.74 6.47
C ASP A 426 17.63 23.35 7.68
N ASP A 427 17.93 22.54 8.71
CA ASP A 427 18.72 22.94 9.88
C ASP A 427 20.17 23.22 9.46
N PRO A 428 20.70 24.44 9.70
CA PRO A 428 22.03 24.82 9.24
C PRO A 428 23.14 23.90 9.75
N GLY A 429 23.06 23.45 11.01
CA GLY A 429 24.08 22.58 11.60
C GLY A 429 24.13 21.21 10.93
N SER A 430 22.96 20.58 10.80
CA SER A 430 22.80 19.27 10.16
C SER A 430 23.15 19.33 8.66
N ALA A 431 22.72 20.38 7.97
CA ALA A 431 23.02 20.61 6.55
C ALA A 431 24.52 20.82 6.29
N ILE A 432 25.21 21.61 7.11
CA ILE A 432 26.67 21.82 7.00
C ILE A 432 27.41 20.49 7.21
N LYS A 433 27.03 19.73 8.24
CA LYS A 433 27.63 18.42 8.52
C LYS A 433 27.46 17.47 7.33
N ALA A 434 26.24 17.29 6.84
CA ALA A 434 25.95 16.40 5.71
C ALA A 434 26.68 16.83 4.44
N ARG A 435 26.73 18.13 4.13
CA ARG A 435 27.50 18.67 2.99
C ARG A 435 28.99 18.39 3.10
N GLY A 436 29.58 18.49 4.29
CA GLY A 436 30.98 18.13 4.52
C GLY A 436 31.26 16.67 4.18
N ILE A 437 30.39 15.76 4.64
CA ILE A 437 30.46 14.32 4.34
C ILE A 437 30.33 14.06 2.84
N ILE A 438 29.29 14.61 2.20
CA ILE A 438 29.05 14.44 0.76
C ILE A 438 30.20 15.03 -0.07
N GLY A 439 30.74 16.18 0.35
CA GLY A 439 31.92 16.79 -0.27
C GLY A 439 33.16 15.89 -0.23
N HIS A 440 33.38 15.18 0.88
CA HIS A 440 34.45 14.18 0.96
C HIS A 440 34.18 13.01 0.00
N TYR A 441 32.95 12.49 0.00
CA TYR A 441 32.53 11.41 -0.90
C TYR A 441 32.63 11.78 -2.39
N LEU A 442 32.44 13.05 -2.75
CA LEU A 442 32.64 13.54 -4.13
C LEU A 442 34.09 13.43 -4.60
N ASN A 443 35.09 13.51 -3.71
CA ASN A 443 36.51 13.48 -4.11
C ASN A 443 36.99 12.09 -4.55
N VAL A 444 36.25 11.06 -4.15
CA VAL A 444 36.57 9.64 -4.40
C VAL A 444 35.72 9.03 -5.52
N LEU A 445 34.65 9.71 -5.95
CA LEU A 445 33.84 9.29 -7.08
C LEU A 445 34.50 9.67 -8.43
N PRO A 446 34.61 8.74 -9.38
CA PRO A 446 35.17 9.05 -10.70
C PRO A 446 34.28 10.03 -11.48
N PRO A 447 34.86 10.84 -12.38
CA PRO A 447 34.10 11.73 -13.24
C PRO A 447 33.15 10.94 -14.16
N GLY A 448 31.95 11.48 -14.42
CA GLY A 448 30.93 10.84 -15.25
C GLY A 448 30.08 9.76 -14.57
N ASN A 449 30.25 9.54 -13.26
CA ASN A 449 29.40 8.63 -12.49
C ASN A 449 28.07 9.33 -12.14
N ALA A 450 26.92 8.71 -12.44
CA ALA A 450 25.60 9.25 -12.11
C ALA A 450 25.43 9.57 -10.59
N THR A 451 26.07 8.80 -9.71
CA THR A 451 26.11 9.04 -8.26
C THR A 451 26.81 10.36 -7.92
N ARG A 452 27.83 10.74 -8.72
CA ARG A 452 28.55 12.01 -8.56
C ARG A 452 27.63 13.18 -8.87
N ASP A 453 26.83 13.07 -9.93
CA ASP A 453 25.88 14.10 -10.32
C ASP A 453 24.81 14.31 -9.25
N GLU A 454 24.28 13.22 -8.66
CA GLU A 454 23.35 13.32 -7.53
C GLU A 454 24.00 13.90 -6.27
N ALA A 455 25.25 13.55 -5.98
CA ALA A 455 25.99 14.12 -4.85
C ALA A 455 26.25 15.63 -5.03
N LEU A 456 26.57 16.09 -6.25
CA LEU A 456 26.70 17.51 -6.55
C LEU A 456 25.38 18.25 -6.35
N LYS A 457 24.27 17.70 -6.88
CA LYS A 457 22.92 18.28 -6.66
C LYS A 457 22.59 18.38 -5.17
N ALA A 458 22.92 17.36 -4.37
CA ALA A 458 22.67 17.38 -2.93
C ALA A 458 23.44 18.49 -2.21
N VAL A 459 24.68 18.77 -2.61
CA VAL A 459 25.47 19.89 -2.05
C VAL A 459 24.87 21.24 -2.45
N GLU A 460 24.49 21.39 -3.72
CA GLU A 460 23.95 22.62 -4.30
C GLU A 460 22.57 23.02 -3.74
N ARG A 461 21.69 22.04 -3.46
CA ARG A 461 20.27 22.29 -3.09
C ARG A 461 20.03 22.83 -1.68
N GLY A 462 20.94 22.66 -0.74
CA GLY A 462 20.71 23.14 0.63
C GLY A 462 20.56 24.67 0.67
N PRO A 463 19.94 25.23 1.72
CA PRO A 463 19.50 26.62 1.77
C PRO A 463 20.62 27.54 1.30
N ALA A 464 20.45 28.10 0.09
CA ALA A 464 21.27 29.20 -0.35
C ALA A 464 21.08 30.26 0.73
N PHE A 465 22.16 30.63 1.43
CA PHE A 465 22.16 31.71 2.41
C PHE A 465 21.46 32.94 1.76
N GLY A 466 20.16 33.13 2.01
CA GLY A 466 19.36 34.27 1.54
C GLY A 466 18.49 34.11 0.27
N GLY A 467 18.32 32.93 -0.34
CA GLY A 467 17.43 32.76 -1.50
C GLY A 467 16.00 32.37 -1.11
N SER A 468 15.03 33.31 -1.18
CA SER A 468 13.62 33.02 -0.88
C SER A 468 13.08 31.88 -1.77
N ARG A 469 12.47 30.85 -1.16
CA ARG A 469 11.77 29.73 -1.82
C ARG A 469 10.51 30.15 -2.61
N ASP A 470 10.17 31.43 -2.66
CA ASP A 470 8.94 31.97 -3.28
C ASP A 470 8.83 31.80 -4.82
N ALA A 471 9.88 31.39 -5.53
CA ALA A 471 9.88 31.39 -6.99
C ALA A 471 9.23 30.15 -7.66
N CYS A 472 8.80 29.12 -6.91
CA CYS A 472 8.28 27.86 -7.49
C CYS A 472 6.80 27.56 -7.19
N VAL A 473 5.98 28.56 -6.83
CA VAL A 473 4.53 28.38 -6.54
C VAL A 473 3.63 29.02 -7.61
N ARG A 474 4.10 29.16 -8.85
CA ARG A 474 3.23 29.54 -9.99
C ARG A 474 3.30 28.49 -11.08
N LEU A 475 2.53 27.42 -10.88
CA LEU A 475 1.81 26.66 -11.91
C LEU A 475 0.98 25.58 -11.20
N ALA A 476 -0.21 25.98 -10.75
CA ALA A 476 -1.38 25.13 -10.52
C ALA A 476 -2.63 25.97 -10.80
#